data_AF-A0A1H0EQE9-F1
#
_entry.id   AF-A0A1H0EQE9-F1
#
_cell.length_a   1.000
_cell.length_b   1.000
_cell.length_c   1.000
_cell.angle_alpha   90.00
_cell.angle_beta   90.00
_cell.angle_gamma   90.00
#
_symmetry.space_group_name_H-M   'P 1'
#
loop_
_entity.id
_entity.type
_entity.pdbx_description
1 polymer ?
#
loop_
_entity_poly.entity_id
_entity_poly.type
_entity_poly.pdbx_seq_one_letter_code
_entity_poly.pdbx_strand_id
1 'polypeptide(L)'
;MVLADWAVWLGHPDPAEHLRGTYDSDEGFRLIIAAHGGVVPLVSSCIPKPAKRIQHPSAGDIAVIGSPANIKRQFGAIHDGSGWLVRMHGSFGRMTAQTLAVWTI
;
A
#
# COMPACT_ATOMS: atom_id res chain seq x y z
N MET A 1 4.74 8.01 -3.11
CA MET A 1 4.41 6.59 -2.89
C MET A 1 3.83 6.48 -1.49
N VAL A 2 2.50 6.58 -1.36
CA VAL A 2 1.87 6.93 -0.08
C VAL A 2 2.21 6.01 1.09
N LEU A 3 2.26 4.69 0.89
CA LEU A 3 2.58 3.76 1.99
C LEU A 3 4.05 3.86 2.44
N ALA A 4 4.96 4.07 1.49
CA ALA A 4 6.37 4.25 1.79
C ALA A 4 6.61 5.61 2.47
N ASP A 5 5.95 6.66 1.99
CA ASP A 5 5.99 7.99 2.62
C ASP A 5 5.40 7.96 4.05
N TRP A 6 4.37 7.15 4.28
CA TRP A 6 3.81 6.90 5.61
C TRP A 6 4.80 6.19 6.55
N ALA A 7 5.50 5.15 6.08
CA ALA A 7 6.54 4.48 6.86
C ALA A 7 7.68 5.42 7.25
N VAL A 8 8.11 6.29 6.33
CA VAL A 8 9.12 7.32 6.61
C VAL A 8 8.61 8.33 7.64
N TRP A 9 7.36 8.75 7.54
CA TRP A 9 6.74 9.65 8.52
C TRP A 9 6.70 9.04 9.93
N LEU A 10 6.51 7.73 10.04
CA LEU A 10 6.61 6.97 11.29
C LEU A 10 8.05 6.78 11.81
N GLY A 11 9.07 7.25 11.07
CA GLY A 11 10.47 7.20 11.47
C GLY A 11 11.27 6.01 10.92
N HIS A 12 10.72 5.24 9.99
CA HIS A 12 11.44 4.13 9.37
C HIS A 12 12.27 4.60 8.16
N PRO A 13 13.35 3.87 7.80
CA PRO A 13 13.97 4.01 6.49
C PRO A 13 12.94 3.77 5.39
N ASP A 14 13.11 4.45 4.26
CA ASP A 14 12.22 4.33 3.12
C ASP A 14 12.22 2.90 2.55
N PRO A 15 11.11 2.15 2.70
CA PRO A 15 11.12 0.72 2.36
C PRO A 15 11.01 0.48 0.85
N ALA A 16 10.80 1.53 0.06
CA ALA A 16 10.62 1.46 -1.38
C ALA A 16 11.57 2.42 -2.13
N GLU A 17 12.72 2.76 -1.54
CA GLU A 17 13.72 3.64 -2.16
C GLU A 17 14.06 3.24 -3.60
N HIS A 18 14.24 1.93 -3.83
CA HIS A 18 14.51 1.34 -5.15
C HIS A 18 13.40 1.52 -6.19
N LEU A 19 12.20 1.98 -5.81
CA LEU A 19 11.07 2.27 -6.70
C LEU A 19 10.88 3.77 -6.93
N ARG A 20 11.60 4.62 -6.21
CA ARG A 20 11.46 6.07 -6.40
C ARG A 20 12.07 6.47 -7.73
N GLY A 21 11.25 7.15 -8.56
CA GLY A 21 11.67 7.62 -9.88
C GLY A 21 11.81 6.51 -10.93
N THR A 22 11.46 5.26 -10.64
CA THR A 22 11.53 4.16 -11.62
C THR A 22 10.32 4.09 -12.54
N TYR A 23 9.28 4.86 -12.24
CA TYR A 23 8.10 5.03 -13.09
C TYR A 23 7.54 6.46 -12.94
N ASP A 24 7.05 7.00 -14.04
CA ASP A 24 6.40 8.31 -14.13
C ASP A 24 4.99 8.23 -14.75
N SER A 25 4.56 7.02 -15.09
CA SER A 25 3.29 6.73 -15.76
C SER A 25 2.57 5.56 -15.11
N ASP A 26 1.25 5.54 -15.27
CA ASP A 26 0.43 4.41 -14.82
C ASP A 26 0.82 3.10 -15.50
N GLU A 27 1.35 3.15 -16.72
CA GLU A 27 1.82 1.97 -17.42
C GLU A 27 3.11 1.42 -16.81
N GLY A 28 4.11 2.27 -16.57
CA GLY A 28 5.33 1.87 -15.85
C GLY A 28 5.01 1.28 -14.48
N PHE A 29 4.07 1.89 -13.75
CA PHE A 29 3.61 1.34 -12.47
C PHE A 29 2.96 -0.04 -12.62
N ARG A 30 2.12 -0.23 -13.64
CA ARG A 30 1.49 -1.54 -13.92
C ARG A 30 2.50 -2.63 -14.25
N LEU A 31 3.59 -2.31 -14.95
CA LEU A 31 4.66 -3.26 -15.25
C LEU A 31 5.36 -3.72 -13.97
N ILE A 32 5.63 -2.81 -13.04
CA ILE A 32 6.23 -3.14 -11.73
C ILE A 32 5.30 -4.08 -10.94
N ILE A 33 4.00 -3.76 -10.86
CA ILE A 33 3.04 -4.61 -10.17
C ILE A 33 2.99 -6.01 -10.81
N ALA A 34 2.97 -6.09 -12.15
CA ALA A 34 2.95 -7.36 -12.87
C ALA A 34 4.22 -8.18 -12.62
N ALA A 35 5.39 -7.56 -12.60
CA ALA A 35 6.67 -8.21 -12.30
C ALA A 35 6.72 -8.82 -10.89
N HIS A 36 6.01 -8.23 -9.94
CA HIS A 36 5.87 -8.77 -8.58
C HIS A 36 4.70 -9.75 -8.42
N GLY A 37 3.89 -9.98 -9.46
CA GLY A 37 2.75 -10.89 -9.40
C GLY A 37 1.53 -10.35 -8.63
N GLY A 38 1.45 -9.03 -8.39
CA GLY A 38 0.35 -8.44 -7.63
C GLY A 38 0.72 -7.21 -6.81
N VAL A 39 -0.28 -6.46 -6.36
CA VAL A 39 -0.07 -5.34 -5.42
C VAL A 39 0.29 -5.88 -4.03
N VAL A 40 -0.31 -7.00 -3.58
CA VAL A 40 0.01 -7.61 -2.28
C VAL A 40 1.48 -8.05 -2.20
N PRO A 41 2.04 -8.84 -3.14
CA PRO A 41 3.46 -9.15 -3.14
C PRO A 41 4.38 -7.92 -3.21
N LEU A 42 4.06 -6.94 -4.07
CA LEU A 42 4.84 -5.70 -4.18
C LEU A 42 4.86 -4.92 -2.85
N VAL A 43 3.71 -4.73 -2.21
CA VAL A 43 3.67 -4.04 -0.91
C VAL A 43 4.42 -4.85 0.15
N SER A 44 4.27 -6.19 0.15
CA SER A 44 5.01 -7.06 1.08
C SER A 44 6.53 -6.97 0.93
N SER A 45 7.05 -6.71 -0.27
CA SER A 45 8.49 -6.48 -0.47
C SER A 45 8.94 -5.07 -0.09
N CYS A 46 7.99 -4.17 0.16
CA CYS A 46 8.20 -2.75 0.44
C CYS A 46 7.65 -2.33 1.82
N ILE A 47 7.51 -3.25 2.78
CA ILE A 47 7.21 -2.93 4.16
C ILE A 47 8.50 -2.83 4.99
N PRO A 48 8.55 -1.99 6.03
CA PRO A 48 9.68 -1.99 6.97
C PRO A 48 9.88 -3.38 7.60
N LYS A 49 11.14 -3.75 7.85
CA LYS A 49 11.50 -5.04 8.50
C LYS A 49 10.74 -5.36 9.81
N PRO A 50 10.44 -4.41 10.71
CA PRO A 50 9.69 -4.74 11.93
C PRO A 50 8.20 -4.95 11.70
N ALA A 51 7.67 -4.58 10.52
CA ALA A 51 6.25 -4.65 10.23
C ALA A 51 5.74 -6.09 10.27
N LYS A 52 4.52 -6.29 10.77
CA LYS A 52 3.92 -7.62 10.95
C LYS A 52 2.58 -7.73 10.27
N ARG A 53 2.33 -8.93 9.76
CA ARG A 53 1.08 -9.34 9.18
C ARG A 53 0.00 -9.48 10.25
N ILE A 54 -1.12 -8.78 10.11
CA ILE A 54 -2.24 -8.83 11.07
C ILE A 54 -3.60 -9.10 10.41
N GLN A 55 -4.60 -9.38 11.25
CA GLN A 55 -6.00 -9.62 10.84
C GLN A 55 -6.96 -8.54 11.34
N HIS A 56 -6.65 -7.87 12.45
CA HIS A 56 -7.51 -6.85 13.08
C HIS A 56 -6.82 -5.48 13.01
N PRO A 57 -7.14 -4.65 12.00
CA PRO A 57 -6.48 -3.36 11.80
C PRO A 57 -6.86 -2.34 12.88
N SER A 58 -5.89 -1.49 13.21
CA SER A 58 -5.96 -0.32 14.07
C SER A 58 -5.51 0.93 13.31
N ALA A 59 -5.76 2.12 13.87
CA ALA A 59 -5.30 3.36 13.25
C ALA A 59 -3.79 3.34 13.00
N GLY A 60 -3.37 3.76 11.80
CA GLY A 60 -1.98 3.78 11.35
C GLY A 60 -1.51 2.51 10.62
N ASP A 61 -2.25 1.40 10.73
CA ASP A 61 -1.95 0.19 9.97
C ASP A 61 -2.15 0.42 8.46
N ILE A 62 -1.34 -0.24 7.65
CA ILE A 62 -1.42 -0.15 6.19
C ILE A 62 -2.06 -1.40 5.61
N ALA A 63 -2.63 -1.30 4.42
CA ALA A 63 -3.29 -2.41 3.76
C ALA A 63 -3.15 -2.38 2.24
N VAL A 64 -3.43 -3.53 1.63
CA VAL A 64 -3.91 -3.61 0.26
C VAL A 64 -5.38 -4.01 0.31
N ILE A 65 -6.23 -3.19 -0.29
CA ILE A 65 -7.68 -3.42 -0.35
C ILE A 65 -8.16 -3.42 -1.81
N GLY A 66 -9.27 -4.09 -2.10
CA GLY A 66 -9.84 -4.13 -3.45
C GLY A 66 -10.25 -5.53 -3.90
N SER A 67 -10.13 -5.79 -5.20
CA SER A 67 -10.54 -7.06 -5.80
C SER A 67 -9.42 -8.11 -5.73
N PRO A 68 -9.70 -9.35 -5.26
CA PRO A 68 -8.72 -10.43 -5.31
C PRO A 68 -8.45 -10.92 -6.74
N ALA A 69 -9.42 -10.77 -7.65
CA ALA A 69 -9.34 -11.24 -9.03
C ALA A 69 -8.88 -10.18 -10.04
N ASN A 70 -8.88 -8.90 -9.66
CA ASN A 70 -8.52 -7.80 -10.55
C ASN A 70 -7.47 -6.88 -9.92
N ILE A 71 -6.22 -7.11 -10.32
CA ILE A 71 -5.03 -6.35 -9.92
C ILE A 71 -5.14 -4.84 -10.19
N LYS A 72 -5.89 -4.43 -11.22
CA LYS A 72 -6.14 -3.00 -11.54
C LYS A 72 -7.12 -2.34 -10.58
N ARG A 73 -7.76 -3.12 -9.71
CA ARG A 73 -8.69 -2.67 -8.67
C ARG A 73 -8.16 -3.03 -7.29
N GLN A 74 -6.86 -2.92 -7.09
CA GLN A 74 -6.20 -3.05 -5.79
C GLN A 74 -5.49 -1.74 -5.45
N PHE A 75 -5.55 -1.35 -4.18
CA PHE A 75 -5.08 -0.06 -3.73
C PHE A 75 -4.33 -0.20 -2.41
N GLY A 76 -3.24 0.55 -2.27
CA GLY A 76 -2.62 0.78 -0.97
C GLY A 76 -3.51 1.70 -0.12
N ALA A 77 -3.70 1.35 1.15
CA ALA A 77 -4.53 2.10 2.08
C ALA A 77 -3.87 2.25 3.45
N ILE A 78 -4.25 3.30 4.19
CA ILE A 78 -3.88 3.53 5.59
C ILE A 78 -5.16 3.56 6.42
N HIS A 79 -5.19 2.86 7.55
CA HIS A 79 -6.35 2.85 8.43
C HIS A 79 -6.38 4.11 9.31
N ASP A 80 -7.50 4.82 9.39
CA ASP A 80 -7.65 6.02 10.23
C ASP A 80 -8.34 5.75 11.57
N GLY A 81 -8.56 4.48 11.90
CA GLY A 81 -9.31 4.04 13.09
C GLY A 81 -10.80 3.84 12.85
N SER A 82 -11.34 4.39 11.75
CA SER A 82 -12.73 4.16 11.31
C SER A 82 -12.82 3.42 9.98
N GLY A 83 -11.80 3.50 9.14
CA GLY A 83 -11.73 2.74 7.90
C GLY A 83 -10.47 3.02 7.08
N TRP A 84 -10.48 2.55 5.84
CA TRP A 84 -9.33 2.62 4.93
C TRP A 84 -9.31 3.91 4.12
N LEU A 85 -8.24 4.68 4.25
CA LEU A 85 -7.95 5.85 3.43
C LEU A 85 -7.06 5.47 2.25
N VAL A 86 -7.51 5.79 1.05
CA VAL A 86 -6.77 5.61 -0.20
C VAL A 86 -6.43 6.97 -0.78
N ARG A 87 -5.20 7.10 -1.29
CA ARG A 87 -4.79 8.31 -2.01
C ARG A 87 -5.52 8.39 -3.35
N MET A 88 -6.24 9.48 -3.54
CA MET A 88 -6.87 9.88 -4.79
C MET A 88 -6.04 11.02 -5.41
N HIS A 89 -6.44 11.50 -6.59
CA HIS A 89 -5.84 12.69 -7.19
C HIS A 89 -5.99 13.89 -6.26
N GLY A 90 -4.87 14.32 -5.65
CA GLY A 90 -4.79 15.49 -4.76
C GLY A 90 -5.26 15.26 -3.32
N SER A 91 -6.05 14.24 -3.01
CA SER A 91 -6.68 14.05 -1.69
C SER A 91 -6.60 12.61 -1.18
N PHE A 92 -7.10 12.38 0.03
CA PHE A 92 -7.37 11.05 0.56
C PHE A 92 -8.88 10.84 0.65
N GLY A 93 -9.35 9.68 0.19
CA GLY A 93 -10.75 9.29 0.28
C GLY A 93 -10.90 8.00 1.08
N ARG A 94 -11.92 7.93 1.92
CA ARG A 94 -12.26 6.67 2.59
C ARG A 94 -12.90 5.72 1.58
N MET A 95 -12.44 4.48 1.55
CA MET A 95 -12.93 3.45 0.64
C MET A 95 -13.28 2.18 1.39
N THR A 96 -14.48 1.66 1.12
CA THR A 96 -14.92 0.35 1.61
C THR A 96 -14.67 -0.68 0.50
N ALA A 97 -13.72 -1.58 0.72
CA ALA A 97 -13.42 -2.70 -0.17
C ALA A 97 -12.91 -3.89 0.64
N GLN A 98 -12.84 -5.06 0.02
CA GLN A 98 -12.28 -6.25 0.68
C GLN A 98 -10.82 -5.99 1.05
N THR A 99 -10.48 -6.27 2.31
CA THR A 99 -9.10 -6.26 2.78
C THR A 99 -8.39 -7.51 2.28
N LEU A 100 -7.43 -7.33 1.36
CA LEU A 100 -6.61 -8.43 0.85
C LEU A 100 -5.39 -8.66 1.74
N ALA A 101 -4.83 -7.55 2.23
CA ALA A 101 -3.67 -7.57 3.09
C ALA A 101 -3.59 -6.33 4.01
N VAL A 102 -2.87 -6.42 5.13
CA VAL A 102 -2.78 -5.52 6.29
C VAL A 102 -1.46 -5.76 7.02
N TRP A 103 -0.73 -4.71 7.31
CA TRP A 103 0.46 -4.76 8.16
C TRP A 103 0.38 -3.66 9.20
N THR A 104 0.81 -4.00 10.41
CA THR A 104 1.18 -3.00 11.40
C THR A 104 2.65 -2.67 11.19
N ILE A 105 2.96 -1.37 11.13
CA ILE A 105 4.31 -0.83 10.91
C ILE A 105 4.87 -0.40 12.25
#